data_AF-A0A660SRC0-F1
#
_entry.id   AF-A0A660SRC0-F1
#
_cell.length_a   1.000
_cell.length_b   1.000
_cell.length_c   1.000
_cell.angle_alpha   90.00
_cell.angle_beta   90.00
_cell.angle_gamma   90.00
#
_symmetry.space_group_name_H-M   'P 1'
#
loop_
_entity.id
_entity.type
_entity.pdbx_description
1 polymer ?
#
loop_
_entity_poly.entity_id
_entity_poly.type
_entity_poly.pdbx_seq_one_letter_code
_entity_poly.pdbx_strand_id
1 'polypeptide(L)'
;MSLTSIFAYEINPFQGAVIETDLFPDDISVFSHTLSRTLKEVEEKGLQLVWLFLPLLQAELVAPAVNLGFFYHHADENGLQLVKRITAGAFVPGYATHYIGVGGVLIDEQDRIL
;
A
#
# COMPACT_ATOMS: atom_id res chain seq x y z
N MET A 1 28.50 4.87 -7.08
CA MET A 1 27.18 4.48 -6.53
C MET A 1 26.21 4.44 -7.68
N SER A 2 25.63 3.28 -7.99
CA SER A 2 24.88 3.06 -9.25
C SER A 2 23.64 3.95 -9.30
N LEU A 3 23.54 4.79 -10.34
CA LEU A 3 22.40 5.67 -10.63
C LEU A 3 21.18 4.89 -11.16
N THR A 4 20.94 3.66 -10.67
CA THR A 4 19.97 2.71 -11.25
C THR A 4 19.10 1.94 -10.27
N SER A 5 18.92 2.40 -9.03
CA SER A 5 18.06 1.70 -8.06
C SER A 5 16.57 2.01 -8.28
N ILE A 6 15.74 0.97 -8.13
CA ILE A 6 14.31 1.05 -7.82
C ILE A 6 14.13 0.64 -6.35
N PHE A 7 12.98 0.94 -5.76
CA PHE A 7 12.62 0.33 -4.48
C PHE A 7 12.24 -1.13 -4.70
N ALA A 8 12.64 -1.98 -3.77
CA ALA A 8 12.14 -3.35 -3.71
C ALA A 8 10.64 -3.32 -3.38
N TYR A 9 9.91 -4.32 -3.87
CA TYR A 9 8.50 -4.45 -3.59
C TYR A 9 8.06 -5.91 -3.74
N GLU A 10 7.01 -6.27 -3.02
CA GLU A 10 6.29 -7.53 -3.18
C GLU A 10 5.01 -7.32 -4.00
N ILE A 11 4.56 -8.35 -4.69
CA ILE A 11 3.28 -8.32 -5.40
C ILE A 11 2.23 -8.98 -4.51
N ASN A 12 1.23 -8.21 -4.11
CA ASN A 12 0.12 -8.73 -3.32
C ASN A 12 -0.84 -9.58 -4.18
N PRO A 13 -1.74 -10.38 -3.58
CA PRO A 13 -2.69 -11.23 -4.33
C PRO A 13 -3.64 -10.49 -5.29
N PHE A 14 -3.72 -9.16 -5.19
CA PHE A 14 -4.55 -8.30 -6.03
C PHE A 14 -3.75 -7.56 -7.11
N GLN A 15 -2.54 -8.04 -7.45
CA GLN A 15 -1.65 -7.45 -8.47
C GLN A 15 -1.23 -6.00 -8.17
N GLY A 16 -1.13 -5.65 -6.88
CA GLY A 16 -0.53 -4.41 -6.42
C GLY A 16 0.91 -4.61 -5.96
N ALA A 17 1.83 -3.73 -6.37
CA ALA A 17 3.18 -3.67 -5.83
C ALA A 17 3.16 -3.00 -4.45
N VAL A 18 3.74 -3.63 -3.43
CA VAL A 18 3.87 -3.09 -2.07
C VAL A 18 5.33 -2.81 -1.82
N ILE A 19 5.71 -1.53 -1.76
CA ILE A 19 7.10 -1.11 -1.59
C ILE A 19 7.62 -1.59 -0.23
N GLU A 20 8.74 -2.32 -0.25
CA GLU A 20 9.39 -2.92 0.90
C GLU A 20 10.46 -1.98 1.46
N THR A 21 10.08 -1.06 2.34
CA THR A 21 11.04 -0.41 3.22
C THR A 21 10.35 0.34 4.36
N ASP A 22 10.94 0.27 5.55
CA ASP A 22 10.51 1.04 6.71
C ASP A 22 11.09 2.45 6.69
N LEU A 23 12.19 2.68 5.96
CA LEU A 23 12.85 3.98 5.84
C LEU A 23 13.30 4.25 4.41
N PHE A 24 13.01 5.45 3.94
CA PHE A 24 13.42 5.94 2.62
C PHE A 24 14.68 6.81 2.71
N PRO A 25 15.34 7.10 1.58
CA PRO A 25 16.39 8.12 1.56
C PRO A 25 15.85 9.49 2.01
N ASP A 26 16.53 10.14 2.95
CA ASP A 26 16.14 11.47 3.46
C ASP A 26 16.26 12.57 2.39
N ASP A 27 17.08 12.33 1.36
CA ASP A 27 17.16 13.22 0.21
C ASP A 27 15.91 13.07 -0.67
N ILE A 28 15.07 14.12 -0.66
CA ILE A 28 13.82 14.19 -1.41
C ILE A 28 14.02 13.93 -2.91
N SER A 29 15.12 14.40 -3.50
CA SER A 29 15.40 14.19 -4.92
C SER A 29 15.73 12.74 -5.21
N VAL A 30 16.54 12.10 -4.36
CA VAL A 30 16.86 10.66 -4.46
C VAL A 30 15.60 9.82 -4.28
N PHE A 31 14.77 10.12 -3.27
CA PHE A 31 13.48 9.47 -3.06
C PHE A 31 12.58 9.60 -4.29
N SER A 32 12.36 10.82 -4.77
CA SER A 32 11.47 11.10 -5.90
C SER A 32 11.93 10.43 -7.19
N HIS A 33 13.24 10.45 -7.46
CA HIS A 33 13.82 9.79 -8.63
C HIS A 33 13.67 8.26 -8.56
N THR A 34 13.98 7.67 -7.40
CA THR A 34 13.87 6.22 -7.18
C THR A 34 12.41 5.76 -7.24
N LEU A 35 11.49 6.50 -6.63
CA LEU A 35 10.06 6.22 -6.68
C LEU A 35 9.54 6.29 -8.12
N SER A 36 9.87 7.36 -8.84
CA SER A 36 9.47 7.52 -10.26
C SER A 36 9.92 6.35 -11.14
N ARG A 37 11.11 5.81 -10.90
CA ARG A 37 11.61 4.65 -11.64
C ARG A 37 10.90 3.37 -11.25
N THR A 38 10.63 3.19 -9.96
CA THR A 38 9.84 2.06 -9.44
C THR A 38 8.45 2.06 -10.09
N LEU A 39 7.80 3.23 -10.20
CA LEU A 39 6.50 3.36 -10.86
C LEU A 39 6.52 2.94 -12.33
N LYS A 40 7.56 3.33 -13.09
CA LYS A 40 7.72 2.90 -14.50
C LYS A 40 7.88 1.39 -14.62
N GLU A 41 8.68 0.80 -13.75
CA GLU A 41 8.94 -0.64 -13.78
C GLU A 41 7.68 -1.45 -13.42
N VAL A 42 6.88 -0.98 -12.45
CA VAL A 42 5.58 -1.56 -12.10
C VAL A 42 4.59 -1.45 -13.27
N GLU A 43 4.57 -0.30 -13.97
CA GLU A 43 3.77 -0.07 -15.17
C GLU A 43 4.15 -1.02 -16.31
N GLU A 44 5.45 -1.18 -16.59
CA GLU A 44 5.98 -2.12 -17.59
C GLU A 44 5.63 -3.58 -17.27
N LYS A 45 5.53 -3.93 -15.98
CA LYS A 45 5.07 -5.26 -15.52
C LYS A 45 3.56 -5.46 -15.56
N GLY A 46 2.77 -4.43 -15.91
CA GLY A 46 1.31 -4.52 -16.01
C GLY A 46 0.59 -4.62 -14.67
N LEU A 47 1.24 -4.24 -13.57
CA LEU A 47 0.63 -4.21 -12.25
C LEU A 47 -0.33 -3.02 -12.13
N GLN A 48 -1.36 -3.16 -11.29
CA GLN A 48 -2.51 -2.26 -11.29
C GLN A 48 -2.36 -1.11 -10.30
N LEU A 49 -1.68 -1.38 -9.18
CA LEU A 49 -1.55 -0.47 -8.03
C LEU A 49 -0.11 -0.46 -7.51
N VAL A 50 0.26 0.64 -6.85
CA VAL A 50 1.45 0.72 -5.99
C VAL A 50 1.02 1.19 -4.60
N TRP A 51 1.49 0.49 -3.58
CA TRP A 51 1.29 0.78 -2.17
C TRP A 51 2.61 1.26 -1.58
N LEU A 52 2.54 2.37 -0.86
CA LEU A 52 3.67 3.03 -0.23
C LEU A 52 3.29 3.35 1.22
N PHE A 53 3.97 2.76 2.19
CA PHE A 53 3.87 3.20 3.58
C PHE A 53 4.96 4.25 3.84
N LEU A 54 4.59 5.40 4.40
CA LEU A 54 5.54 6.42 4.84
C LEU A 54 5.45 6.54 6.37
N PRO A 55 6.53 6.27 7.12
CA PRO A 55 6.54 6.44 8.56
C PRO A 55 6.39 7.93 8.94
N LEU A 56 5.85 8.19 10.12
CA LEU A 56 5.66 9.55 10.66
C LEU A 56 6.97 10.35 10.68
N LEU A 57 8.10 9.67 10.91
CA LEU A 57 9.44 10.27 10.93
C LEU A 57 9.89 10.83 9.58
N GLN A 58 9.24 10.45 8.48
CA GLN A 58 9.58 10.89 7.11
C GLN A 58 8.38 11.57 6.44
N ALA A 59 7.60 12.32 7.21
CA ALA A 59 6.41 13.02 6.75
C ALA A 59 6.69 14.02 5.61
N GLU A 60 7.91 14.53 5.49
CA GLU A 60 8.36 15.37 4.38
C GLU A 60 8.30 14.67 3.02
N LEU A 61 8.34 13.33 2.98
CA LEU A 61 8.24 12.54 1.76
C LEU A 61 6.80 12.37 1.25
N VAL A 62 5.81 12.83 2.02
CA VAL A 62 4.40 12.77 1.62
C VAL A 62 4.13 13.65 0.41
N ALA A 63 4.58 14.91 0.44
CA ALA A 63 4.39 15.84 -0.68
C ALA A 63 4.99 15.33 -2.01
N PRO A 64 6.25 14.86 -2.07
CA PRO A 64 6.80 14.31 -3.32
C PRO A 64 6.07 13.03 -3.77
N ALA A 65 5.63 12.15 -2.85
CA ALA A 65 4.82 10.98 -3.22
C ALA A 65 3.48 11.40 -3.85
N VAL A 66 2.76 12.34 -3.24
CA VAL A 66 1.49 12.87 -3.77
C VAL A 66 1.68 13.54 -5.12
N ASN A 67 2.78 14.28 -5.32
CA ASN A 67 3.13 14.87 -6.63
C ASN A 67 3.34 13.82 -7.73
N LEU A 68 3.74 12.59 -7.36
CA LEU A 68 3.82 11.46 -8.28
C LEU A 68 2.47 10.73 -8.48
N GLY A 69 1.39 11.27 -7.93
CA GLY A 69 0.02 10.80 -8.12
C GLY A 69 -0.41 9.71 -7.14
N PHE A 70 0.28 9.58 -6.00
CA PHE A 70 -0.25 8.84 -4.85
C PHE A 70 -1.36 9.65 -4.19
N PHE A 71 -2.31 8.95 -3.58
CA PHE A 71 -3.32 9.51 -2.70
C PHE A 71 -3.36 8.73 -1.39
N TYR A 72 -3.93 9.35 -0.36
CA TYR A 72 -4.04 8.71 0.95
C TYR A 72 -4.99 7.52 0.87
N HIS A 73 -4.51 6.39 1.35
CA HIS A 73 -5.36 5.31 1.78
C HIS A 73 -5.61 5.50 3.27
N HIS A 74 -4.65 5.12 4.14
CA HIS A 74 -4.78 5.05 5.60
C HIS A 74 -3.81 5.94 6.35
N ALA A 75 -4.14 6.22 7.60
CA ALA A 75 -3.32 6.94 8.55
C ALA A 75 -3.50 6.34 9.95
N ASP A 76 -2.41 6.13 10.66
CA ASP A 76 -2.38 5.81 12.08
C ASP A 76 -1.27 6.63 12.78
N GLU A 77 -0.97 6.29 14.04
CA GLU A 77 0.10 6.95 14.79
C GLU A 77 1.52 6.64 14.26
N ASN A 78 1.67 5.60 13.46
CA ASN A 78 2.96 5.17 12.90
C ASN A 78 3.26 5.83 11.56
N GLY A 79 2.23 6.18 10.77
CA GLY A 79 2.45 6.83 9.49
C GLY A 79 1.23 6.83 8.56
N LEU A 80 1.53 6.97 7.27
CA LEU A 80 0.53 7.03 6.20
C LEU A 80 0.73 5.87 5.23
N GLN A 81 -0.35 5.12 4.99
CA GLN A 81 -0.45 4.25 3.82
C GLN A 81 -0.98 5.07 2.65
N LEU A 82 -0.15 5.23 1.61
CA LEU A 82 -0.53 5.81 0.33
C LEU A 82 -0.71 4.72 -0.71
N VAL A 83 -1.50 5.04 -1.74
CA VAL A 83 -1.69 4.17 -2.90
C VAL A 83 -1.73 5.02 -4.17
N LYS A 84 -1.18 4.48 -5.27
CA LYS A 84 -1.29 5.02 -6.62
C LYS A 84 -1.96 4.00 -7.53
N ARG A 85 -2.90 4.47 -8.35
CA ARG A 85 -3.41 3.71 -9.49
C ARG A 85 -2.43 3.84 -10.64
N ILE A 86 -1.92 2.71 -11.12
CA ILE A 86 -1.13 2.64 -12.36
C ILE A 86 -2.09 2.59 -13.54
N THR A 87 -3.04 1.66 -13.50
CA THR A 87 -4.12 1.58 -14.47
C THR A 87 -5.30 2.46 -14.04
N ALA A 88 -5.80 3.28 -14.97
CA ALA A 88 -7.01 4.06 -14.74
C ALA A 88 -8.20 3.14 -14.38
N GLY A 89 -8.91 3.47 -13.30
CA GLY A 89 -10.04 2.67 -12.83
C GLY A 89 -9.67 1.40 -12.05
N ALA A 90 -8.38 1.14 -11.77
CA ALA A 90 -7.97 0.03 -10.93
C ALA A 90 -8.70 0.04 -9.57
N PHE A 91 -9.24 -1.12 -9.21
CA PHE A 91 -9.95 -1.32 -7.94
C PHE A 91 -8.96 -1.22 -6.78
N VAL A 92 -9.19 -0.27 -5.89
CA VAL A 92 -8.45 -0.15 -4.63
C VAL A 92 -9.34 -0.73 -3.55
N PRO A 93 -8.93 -1.84 -2.89
CA PRO A 93 -9.69 -2.42 -1.80
C PRO A 93 -10.03 -1.36 -0.76
N GLY A 94 -11.32 -1.14 -0.51
CA GLY A 94 -11.77 -0.25 0.55
C GLY A 94 -11.51 -0.84 1.92
N TYR A 95 -11.68 -0.02 2.95
CA TYR A 95 -11.64 -0.48 4.33
C TYR A 95 -12.73 -1.49 4.65
N ALA A 96 -12.50 -2.26 5.72
CA ALA A 96 -13.57 -2.88 6.46
C ALA A 96 -14.51 -1.77 6.96
N THR A 97 -15.62 -1.58 6.25
CA THR A 97 -16.67 -0.61 6.58
C THR A 97 -17.69 -1.21 7.55
N HIS A 98 -17.63 -2.52 7.79
CA HIS A 98 -18.58 -3.27 8.59
C HIS A 98 -17.86 -4.33 9.41
N TYR A 99 -18.39 -4.59 10.61
CA TYR A 99 -18.00 -5.74 11.41
C TYR A 99 -18.75 -6.98 10.91
N ILE A 100 -18.02 -8.08 10.72
CA ILE A 100 -18.63 -9.39 10.44
C ILE A 100 -18.79 -10.10 11.78
N GLY A 101 -20.04 -10.35 12.19
CA GLY A 101 -20.35 -11.19 13.33
C GLY A 101 -20.66 -12.62 12.87
N VAL A 102 -20.09 -13.61 13.55
CA VAL A 102 -20.43 -15.03 13.32
C VAL A 102 -21.04 -15.57 14.61
N GLY A 103 -22.25 -16.11 14.52
CA GLY A 103 -22.92 -16.82 15.60
C GLY A 103 -22.91 -18.32 15.32
N GLY A 104 -22.47 -19.12 16.29
CA GLY A 104 -22.63 -20.57 16.26
C GLY A 104 -23.74 -20.99 17.21
N VAL A 105 -24.56 -21.95 16.80
CA VAL A 105 -25.56 -22.61 17.65
C VAL A 105 -25.15 -24.07 17.75
N LEU A 106 -24.93 -24.57 18.97
CA LEU A 106 -24.65 -25.98 19.19
C LEU A 106 -25.94 -26.65 19.69
N ILE A 107 -26.44 -27.63 18.94
CA ILE A 107 -27.61 -28.42 19.32
C ILE A 107 -27.14 -29.84 19.60
N ASP A 108 -27.45 -30.36 20.79
CA ASP A 108 -27.17 -31.75 21.12
C ASP A 108 -28.34 -32.68 20.76
N GLU A 109 -28.13 -33.99 20.92
CA GLU A 109 -29.14 -35.02 20.61
C GLU A 109 -30.39 -34.94 21.49
N GLN A 110 -30.40 -34.09 22.52
CA GLN A 110 -31.55 -33.83 23.40
C GLN A 110 -32.20 -32.47 23.10
N ASP A 111 -31.93 -31.88 21.94
CA ASP A 111 -32.47 -30.59 21.47
C ASP A 111 -32.14 -29.40 22.40
N ARG A 112 -31.02 -29.45 23.15
CA ARG A 112 -30.56 -28.32 23.98
C ARG A 112 -29.63 -27.42 23.19
N ILE A 113 -29.66 -26.11 23.49
CA ILE A 113 -28.86 -25.09 22.80
C ILE A 113 -27.77 -24.54 23.73
N LEU A 114 -26.57 -24.35 23.16
CA LEU A 114 -25.48 -23.51 23.69
C LEU A 114 -25.31 -22.27 22.81
#